data_AF-A0A246G844-F1
#
_entry.id   AF-A0A246G844-F1
#
_cell.length_a   1.000
_cell.length_b   1.000
_cell.length_c   1.000
_cell.angle_alpha   90.00
_cell.angle_beta   90.00
_cell.angle_gamma   90.00
#
_symmetry.space_group_name_H-M   'P 1'
#
loop_
_entity.id
_entity.type
_entity.pdbx_description
1 polymer ?
#
loop_
_entity_poly.entity_id
_entity_poly.type
_entity_poly.pdbx_seq_one_letter_code
_entity_poly.pdbx_strand_id
1 'polypeptide(L)'
;MLKKYFSFCLLIVILHSCYKESFIPIEGDIITSFVKDDESVPVEIHITNKIQGADTFLWEFEGGNPAVSNLADPGNILYTQPGTYTIKLTASNTDGEEKKIVKEIVIKDALNAKFTYAILENNFSPVEVKLTNLTQGQGISYHWDFEGGNPATYDGQNPPNVVFTIPGEHLLKLTISNGFESQTIEGKITVVPLLECNFDWTVAVTDNDYQAPVQLNIINQSISATNYSWSLSDGTINDSASANPILNFTSAGSYTITLTATNGKETKNFSKTVTIYPDTNLYSYENVKLGINSAHQNNSYGAFYSTLANKVYSVNEVNNQNSGLIDIVFSGLNSSFTTNKFVSPSVVSNYGFLTLTNAQSTIFVNSQELCNCGLSFTVNDFDAMINDNPIKNLIIVNTPSATQAFGSNLPRVILFKTQDGRKGAIKIKGMIQNGLSSYINCDIKVQKK
;
A
#
# COMPACT_ATOMS: atom_id res chain seq x y z
N MET A 1 -87.50 1.03 -115.84
CA MET A 1 -88.59 0.10 -115.45
C MET A 1 -88.37 -0.26 -113.98
N LEU A 2 -89.31 -0.47 -113.06
CA LEU A 2 -90.76 -0.21 -112.96
C LEU A 2 -91.21 -0.76 -111.58
N LYS A 3 -91.63 0.09 -110.62
CA LYS A 3 -92.39 -0.27 -109.37
C LYS A 3 -91.61 -1.10 -108.30
N LYS A 4 -91.90 -1.06 -106.97
CA LYS A 4 -92.77 -0.22 -106.10
C LYS A 4 -92.37 -0.39 -104.60
N TYR A 5 -92.86 0.53 -103.74
CA TYR A 5 -93.16 0.49 -102.28
C TYR A 5 -93.22 -0.91 -101.59
N PHE A 6 -93.00 -1.15 -100.29
CA PHE A 6 -93.24 -0.40 -99.03
C PHE A 6 -92.57 -1.22 -97.85
N SER A 7 -92.45 -0.86 -96.56
CA SER A 7 -92.77 0.34 -95.76
C SER A 7 -92.05 0.36 -94.38
N PHE A 8 -92.22 1.46 -93.63
CA PHE A 8 -92.22 1.66 -92.15
C PHE A 8 -91.67 0.58 -91.19
N CYS A 9 -90.62 0.91 -90.41
CA CYS A 9 -90.72 0.98 -88.94
C CYS A 9 -89.51 1.69 -88.28
N LEU A 10 -89.81 2.48 -87.25
CA LEU A 10 -88.87 3.28 -86.45
C LEU A 10 -88.57 2.54 -85.14
N LEU A 11 -87.29 2.36 -84.76
CA LEU A 11 -86.92 2.32 -83.34
C LEU A 11 -85.46 2.71 -83.08
N ILE A 12 -85.29 3.81 -82.35
CA ILE A 12 -84.06 4.14 -81.62
C ILE A 12 -84.06 3.29 -80.35
N VAL A 13 -82.95 2.60 -80.04
CA VAL A 13 -82.73 2.04 -78.70
C VAL A 13 -81.39 2.55 -78.16
N ILE A 14 -81.48 3.12 -76.97
CA ILE A 14 -80.41 3.82 -76.26
C ILE A 14 -79.45 2.80 -75.64
N LEU A 15 -78.14 3.04 -75.78
CA LEU A 15 -77.08 2.32 -75.09
C LEU A 15 -77.39 2.19 -73.59
N HIS A 16 -77.68 0.96 -73.15
CA HIS A 16 -77.62 0.59 -71.73
C HIS A 16 -76.42 -0.32 -71.55
N SER A 17 -75.29 0.26 -71.16
CA SER A 17 -74.14 -0.48 -70.67
C SER A 17 -74.51 -1.10 -69.32
N CYS A 18 -74.96 -2.36 -69.35
CA CYS A 18 -75.09 -3.16 -68.14
C CYS A 18 -73.68 -3.51 -67.65
N TYR A 19 -73.08 -2.62 -66.87
CA TYR A 19 -71.86 -2.93 -66.14
C TYR A 19 -72.22 -4.01 -65.12
N LYS A 20 -71.69 -5.21 -65.33
CA LYS A 20 -71.78 -6.30 -64.36
C LYS A 20 -70.68 -6.06 -63.33
N GLU A 21 -71.07 -5.58 -62.16
CA GLU A 21 -70.16 -5.46 -61.03
C GLU A 21 -69.57 -6.85 -60.70
N SER A 22 -68.24 -6.91 -60.63
CA SER A 22 -67.49 -8.11 -60.32
C SER A 22 -67.01 -7.99 -58.88
N PHE A 23 -67.69 -8.72 -57.98
CA PHE A 23 -67.33 -8.85 -56.57
C PHE A 23 -65.82 -9.09 -56.40
N ILE A 24 -65.14 -8.24 -55.63
CA ILE A 24 -63.70 -8.31 -55.40
C ILE A 24 -63.43 -8.97 -54.04
N PRO A 25 -62.94 -10.23 -53.99
CA PRO A 25 -62.66 -10.92 -52.72
C PRO A 25 -61.52 -10.26 -51.93
N ILE A 26 -61.61 -10.23 -50.60
CA ILE A 26 -60.53 -9.75 -49.73
C ILE A 26 -59.53 -10.89 -49.42
N GLU A 27 -58.42 -10.89 -50.16
CA GLU A 27 -57.39 -11.93 -50.06
C GLU A 27 -56.09 -11.42 -49.39
N GLY A 28 -55.15 -12.33 -49.08
CA GLY A 28 -53.89 -12.02 -48.38
C GLY A 28 -53.94 -12.17 -46.85
N ASP A 29 -52.85 -11.79 -46.18
CA ASP A 29 -52.63 -11.87 -44.73
C ASP A 29 -51.70 -10.71 -44.26
N ILE A 30 -51.29 -10.69 -42.99
CA ILE A 30 -50.33 -9.73 -42.43
C ILE A 30 -49.01 -10.42 -42.04
N ILE A 31 -47.89 -9.68 -42.14
CA ILE A 31 -46.58 -10.16 -41.68
C ILE A 31 -46.08 -9.22 -40.58
N THR A 32 -45.61 -9.81 -39.47
CA THR A 32 -45.04 -9.11 -38.32
C THR A 32 -43.57 -9.47 -38.17
N SER A 33 -42.70 -8.47 -38.01
CA SER A 33 -41.26 -8.68 -37.75
C SER A 33 -40.76 -7.70 -36.68
N PHE A 34 -39.93 -8.20 -35.78
CA PHE A 34 -39.23 -7.38 -34.79
C PHE A 34 -38.23 -6.44 -35.47
N VAL A 35 -38.24 -5.16 -35.08
CA VAL A 35 -37.29 -4.17 -35.61
C VAL A 35 -35.91 -4.40 -34.99
N LYS A 36 -34.88 -4.56 -35.83
CA LYS A 36 -33.51 -4.97 -35.43
C LYS A 36 -33.42 -6.35 -34.77
N ASP A 37 -34.43 -7.21 -34.98
CA ASP A 37 -34.55 -8.52 -34.34
C ASP A 37 -34.60 -8.46 -32.79
N ASP A 38 -34.93 -7.31 -32.20
CA ASP A 38 -35.12 -7.16 -30.75
C ASP A 38 -36.50 -7.69 -30.33
N GLU A 39 -36.56 -8.58 -29.34
CA GLU A 39 -37.82 -9.14 -28.81
C GLU A 39 -38.15 -8.63 -27.38
N SER A 40 -37.31 -7.78 -26.79
CA SER A 40 -37.36 -7.34 -25.39
C SER A 40 -37.76 -5.86 -25.26
N VAL A 41 -38.48 -5.51 -24.19
CA VAL A 41 -38.97 -4.12 -24.05
C VAL A 41 -37.87 -3.09 -23.77
N PRO A 42 -37.95 -1.87 -24.35
CA PRO A 42 -38.98 -1.38 -25.28
C PRO A 42 -38.72 -1.81 -26.73
N VAL A 43 -39.70 -2.47 -27.34
CA VAL A 43 -39.58 -3.09 -28.68
C VAL A 43 -40.49 -2.44 -29.71
N GLU A 44 -40.05 -2.36 -30.97
CA GLU A 44 -40.89 -2.01 -32.11
C GLU A 44 -41.20 -3.25 -32.98
N ILE A 45 -42.48 -3.43 -33.32
CA ILE A 45 -42.94 -4.42 -34.29
C ILE A 45 -43.24 -3.71 -35.60
N HIS A 46 -42.53 -4.08 -36.68
CA HIS A 46 -42.90 -3.67 -38.03
C HIS A 46 -43.99 -4.59 -38.57
N ILE A 47 -45.05 -4.00 -39.12
CA ILE A 47 -46.17 -4.75 -39.71
C ILE A 47 -46.26 -4.40 -41.19
N THR A 48 -46.12 -5.43 -42.03
CA THR A 48 -46.33 -5.32 -43.48
C THR A 48 -47.70 -5.88 -43.84
N ASN A 49 -48.56 -5.05 -44.44
CA ASN A 49 -49.84 -5.51 -44.95
C ASN A 49 -49.66 -6.22 -46.30
N LYS A 50 -50.29 -7.39 -46.49
CA LYS A 50 -50.37 -8.10 -47.79
C LYS A 50 -51.82 -8.33 -48.24
N ILE A 51 -52.79 -7.65 -47.63
CA ILE A 51 -54.20 -7.68 -48.04
C ILE A 51 -54.38 -7.04 -49.41
N GLN A 52 -55.23 -7.66 -50.23
CA GLN A 52 -55.69 -7.15 -51.51
C GLN A 52 -57.22 -7.15 -51.53
N GLY A 53 -57.84 -6.27 -52.34
CA GLY A 53 -59.29 -6.19 -52.49
C GLY A 53 -60.05 -5.43 -51.40
N ALA A 54 -59.35 -4.80 -50.44
CA ALA A 54 -59.94 -3.95 -49.39
C ALA A 54 -59.68 -2.46 -49.63
N ASP A 55 -60.69 -1.63 -49.34
CA ASP A 55 -60.64 -0.16 -49.46
C ASP A 55 -60.34 0.53 -48.13
N THR A 56 -60.70 -0.11 -47.00
CA THR A 56 -60.53 0.44 -45.66
C THR A 56 -59.92 -0.59 -44.70
N PHE A 57 -59.17 -0.08 -43.73
CA PHE A 57 -58.46 -0.87 -42.73
C PHE A 57 -58.72 -0.26 -41.35
N LEU A 58 -58.94 -1.13 -40.36
CA LEU A 58 -58.98 -0.79 -38.94
C LEU A 58 -58.07 -1.76 -38.20
N TRP A 59 -56.99 -1.24 -37.66
CA TRP A 59 -56.04 -1.96 -36.83
C TRP A 59 -56.27 -1.66 -35.35
N GLU A 60 -56.20 -2.70 -34.52
CA GLU A 60 -56.15 -2.59 -33.07
C GLU A 60 -54.88 -3.30 -32.57
N PHE A 61 -54.05 -2.59 -31.80
CA PHE A 61 -52.80 -3.09 -31.22
C PHE A 61 -52.94 -3.13 -29.71
N GLU A 62 -53.32 -4.27 -29.15
CA GLU A 62 -53.46 -4.45 -27.71
C GLU A 62 -52.14 -4.10 -27.01
N GLY A 63 -52.12 -3.10 -26.13
CA GLY A 63 -50.90 -2.66 -25.43
C GLY A 63 -49.86 -1.92 -26.28
N GLY A 64 -50.09 -1.75 -27.59
CA GLY A 64 -49.19 -1.06 -28.51
C GLY A 64 -49.37 0.46 -28.53
N ASN A 65 -48.35 1.17 -28.99
CA ASN A 65 -48.39 2.60 -29.27
C ASN A 65 -47.92 2.89 -30.72
N PRO A 66 -48.79 3.43 -31.61
CA PRO A 66 -50.20 3.76 -31.36
C PRO A 66 -51.05 2.51 -31.10
N ALA A 67 -52.15 2.67 -30.36
CA ALA A 67 -53.06 1.56 -30.03
C ALA A 67 -54.03 1.19 -31.16
N VAL A 68 -54.21 2.08 -32.15
CA VAL A 68 -55.06 1.87 -33.33
C VAL A 68 -54.44 2.56 -34.56
N SER A 69 -54.80 2.08 -35.76
CA SER A 69 -54.47 2.75 -37.02
C SER A 69 -55.55 2.50 -38.07
N ASN A 70 -55.72 3.45 -39.01
CA ASN A 70 -56.59 3.32 -40.18
C ASN A 70 -55.82 3.39 -41.51
N LEU A 71 -54.48 3.32 -41.45
CA LEU A 71 -53.63 3.27 -42.63
C LEU A 71 -53.60 1.86 -43.23
N ALA A 72 -53.38 1.76 -44.54
CA ALA A 72 -53.17 0.47 -45.21
C ALA A 72 -51.96 -0.25 -44.62
N ASP A 73 -50.81 0.43 -44.51
CA ASP A 73 -49.66 -0.03 -43.73
C ASP A 73 -49.54 0.79 -42.44
N PRO A 74 -49.65 0.17 -41.25
CA PRO A 74 -49.64 0.91 -39.98
C PRO A 74 -48.23 1.27 -39.48
N GLY A 75 -47.18 0.72 -40.11
CA GLY A 75 -45.78 1.03 -39.80
C GLY A 75 -45.22 0.23 -38.62
N ASN A 76 -44.49 0.92 -37.75
CA ASN A 76 -43.89 0.32 -36.54
C ASN A 76 -44.77 0.62 -35.32
N ILE A 77 -45.05 -0.40 -34.51
CA ILE A 77 -45.82 -0.29 -33.28
C ILE A 77 -44.88 -0.52 -32.08
N LEU A 78 -44.81 0.46 -31.18
CA LEU A 78 -43.97 0.42 -29.98
C LEU A 78 -44.69 -0.28 -28.82
N TYR A 79 -44.00 -1.18 -28.13
CA TYR A 79 -44.45 -1.86 -26.92
C TYR A 79 -43.44 -1.64 -25.79
N THR A 80 -43.92 -1.18 -24.63
CA THR A 80 -43.08 -0.80 -23.49
C THR A 80 -43.27 -1.68 -22.25
N GLN A 81 -44.11 -2.72 -22.34
CA GLN A 81 -44.36 -3.70 -21.28
C GLN A 81 -44.27 -5.13 -21.86
N PRO A 82 -43.76 -6.10 -21.09
CA PRO A 82 -43.65 -7.49 -21.52
C PRO A 82 -45.02 -8.17 -21.45
N GLY A 83 -45.26 -9.17 -22.31
CA GLY A 83 -46.51 -9.91 -22.34
C GLY A 83 -46.82 -10.56 -23.69
N THR A 84 -47.96 -11.24 -23.75
CA THR A 84 -48.56 -11.69 -25.02
C THR A 84 -49.60 -10.66 -25.42
N TYR A 85 -49.52 -10.17 -26.66
CA TYR A 85 -50.40 -9.10 -27.17
C TYR A 85 -51.09 -9.52 -28.46
N THR A 86 -52.35 -9.11 -28.59
CA THR A 86 -53.17 -9.36 -29.79
C THR A 86 -53.12 -8.18 -30.75
N ILE A 87 -52.67 -8.43 -31.97
CA ILE A 87 -52.87 -7.55 -33.12
C ILE A 87 -54.15 -7.99 -33.84
N LYS A 88 -55.07 -7.06 -34.09
CA LYS A 88 -56.27 -7.30 -34.90
C LYS A 88 -56.28 -6.38 -36.11
N LEU A 89 -56.69 -6.93 -37.25
CA LEU A 89 -57.04 -6.16 -38.44
C LEU A 89 -58.47 -6.50 -38.84
N THR A 90 -59.27 -5.47 -39.10
CA THR A 90 -60.50 -5.56 -39.87
C THR A 90 -60.29 -4.80 -41.18
N ALA A 91 -60.40 -5.50 -42.31
CA ALA A 91 -60.31 -4.92 -43.65
C ALA A 91 -61.66 -5.06 -44.35
N SER A 92 -62.15 -4.02 -45.02
CA SER A 92 -63.42 -4.07 -45.76
C SER A 92 -63.41 -3.23 -47.04
N ASN A 93 -64.33 -3.55 -47.95
CA ASN A 93 -64.47 -2.92 -49.27
C ASN A 93 -65.89 -2.36 -49.52
N THR A 94 -66.06 -1.61 -50.61
CA THR A 94 -67.36 -1.04 -51.00
C THR A 94 -68.42 -2.07 -51.33
N ASP A 95 -68.02 -3.30 -51.68
CA ASP A 95 -68.92 -4.43 -51.97
C ASP A 95 -69.54 -5.02 -50.68
N GLY A 96 -69.11 -4.56 -49.51
CA GLY A 96 -69.61 -4.96 -48.20
C GLY A 96 -68.97 -6.22 -47.63
N GLU A 97 -67.85 -6.68 -48.21
CA GLU A 97 -67.06 -7.76 -47.64
C GLU A 97 -66.22 -7.27 -46.46
N GLU A 98 -66.04 -8.11 -45.46
CA GLU A 98 -65.23 -7.85 -44.27
C GLU A 98 -64.33 -9.06 -43.99
N LYS A 99 -63.03 -8.81 -43.82
CA LYS A 99 -62.04 -9.81 -43.39
C LYS A 99 -61.43 -9.42 -42.06
N LYS A 100 -61.36 -10.39 -41.14
CA LYS A 100 -60.75 -10.23 -39.83
C LYS A 100 -59.53 -11.13 -39.69
N ILE A 101 -58.42 -10.54 -39.24
CA ILE A 101 -57.17 -11.24 -38.92
C ILE A 101 -56.84 -10.96 -37.46
N VAL A 102 -56.39 -12.01 -36.76
CA VAL A 102 -55.96 -11.96 -35.37
C VAL A 102 -54.59 -12.61 -35.30
N LYS A 103 -53.60 -11.89 -34.76
CA LYS A 103 -52.22 -12.32 -34.66
C LYS A 103 -51.70 -12.07 -33.25
N GLU A 104 -51.31 -13.12 -32.55
CA GLU A 104 -50.60 -12.99 -31.28
C GLU A 104 -49.11 -12.76 -31.52
N ILE A 105 -48.52 -11.89 -30.70
CA ILE A 105 -47.08 -11.68 -30.56
C ILE A 105 -46.70 -11.85 -29.09
N VAL A 106 -45.47 -12.30 -28.82
CA VAL A 106 -44.92 -12.43 -27.47
C VAL A 106 -43.74 -11.47 -27.33
N ILE A 107 -43.78 -10.64 -26.30
CA ILE A 107 -42.79 -9.61 -26.01
C ILE A 107 -42.15 -9.91 -24.68
N LYS A 108 -40.81 -9.95 -24.65
CA LYS A 108 -40.01 -10.39 -23.52
C LYS A 108 -39.69 -9.25 -22.56
N ASP A 109 -39.34 -9.63 -21.34
CA ASP A 109 -38.73 -8.73 -20.36
C ASP A 109 -37.42 -8.11 -20.91
N ALA A 110 -37.13 -6.87 -20.52
CA ALA A 110 -35.82 -6.26 -20.74
C ALA A 110 -34.72 -7.03 -19.99
N LEU A 111 -33.50 -7.09 -20.53
CA LEU A 111 -32.37 -7.59 -19.76
C LEU A 111 -32.09 -6.70 -18.53
N ASN A 112 -32.07 -7.34 -17.35
CA ASN A 112 -31.78 -6.72 -16.06
C ASN A 112 -30.81 -7.59 -15.25
N ALA A 113 -29.56 -7.59 -15.68
CA ALA A 113 -28.43 -8.25 -15.06
C ALA A 113 -28.25 -7.75 -13.63
N LYS A 114 -28.21 -8.68 -12.69
CA LYS A 114 -28.04 -8.37 -11.28
C LYS A 114 -27.32 -9.51 -10.58
N PHE A 115 -26.30 -9.19 -9.80
CA PHE A 115 -25.69 -10.14 -8.88
C PHE A 115 -25.28 -9.45 -7.58
N THR A 116 -25.02 -10.26 -6.56
CA THR A 116 -24.30 -9.88 -5.35
C THR A 116 -23.19 -10.89 -5.08
N TYR A 117 -22.27 -10.54 -4.19
CA TYR A 117 -21.20 -11.42 -3.75
C TYR A 117 -21.00 -11.30 -2.24
N ALA A 118 -20.43 -12.33 -1.63
CA ALA A 118 -20.05 -12.35 -0.23
C ALA A 118 -18.67 -13.01 -0.08
N ILE A 119 -17.77 -12.35 0.64
CA ILE A 119 -16.50 -12.95 1.09
C ILE A 119 -16.85 -13.93 2.21
N LEU A 120 -16.39 -15.18 2.12
CA LEU A 120 -16.82 -16.25 3.03
C LEU A 120 -16.14 -16.22 4.42
N GLU A 121 -14.97 -15.58 4.52
CA GLU A 121 -14.20 -15.51 5.77
C GLU A 121 -13.65 -14.09 6.00
N ASN A 122 -12.59 -13.72 5.27
CA ASN A 122 -12.00 -12.39 5.27
C ASN A 122 -11.25 -12.11 3.95
N ASN A 123 -10.85 -10.85 3.78
CA ASN A 123 -10.22 -10.33 2.56
C ASN A 123 -8.69 -10.50 2.49
N PHE A 124 -8.05 -11.21 3.42
CA PHE A 124 -6.64 -11.60 3.28
C PHE A 124 -6.48 -12.74 2.28
N SER A 125 -5.48 -12.69 1.41
CA SER A 125 -5.19 -13.77 0.44
C SER A 125 -4.91 -15.10 1.16
N PRO A 126 -5.47 -16.24 0.69
CA PRO A 126 -6.42 -16.37 -0.42
C PRO A 126 -7.86 -15.98 -0.01
N VAL A 127 -8.57 -15.26 -0.87
CA VAL A 127 -9.97 -14.83 -0.63
C VAL A 127 -10.93 -15.71 -1.41
N GLU A 128 -11.80 -16.44 -0.72
CA GLU A 128 -12.91 -17.16 -1.34
C GLU A 128 -14.18 -16.30 -1.33
N VAL A 129 -14.80 -16.15 -2.50
CA VAL A 129 -15.98 -15.32 -2.71
C VAL A 129 -17.11 -16.18 -3.27
N LYS A 130 -18.27 -16.14 -2.60
CA LYS A 130 -19.52 -16.73 -3.09
C LYS A 130 -20.32 -15.68 -3.86
N LEU A 131 -20.70 -16.01 -5.07
CA LEU A 131 -21.51 -15.17 -5.95
C LEU A 131 -22.97 -15.60 -5.89
N THR A 132 -23.90 -14.67 -6.08
CA THR A 132 -25.35 -14.92 -6.11
C THR A 132 -25.96 -14.14 -7.26
N ASN A 133 -26.45 -14.87 -8.26
CA ASN A 133 -27.19 -14.29 -9.38
C ASN A 133 -28.59 -13.90 -8.92
N LEU A 134 -29.00 -12.67 -9.25
CA LEU A 134 -30.32 -12.08 -8.96
C LEU A 134 -31.03 -11.62 -10.25
N THR A 135 -30.47 -11.94 -11.42
CA THR A 135 -31.05 -11.68 -12.74
C THR A 135 -32.38 -12.44 -12.87
N GLN A 136 -33.39 -11.76 -13.41
CA GLN A 136 -34.71 -12.33 -13.69
C GLN A 136 -34.92 -12.49 -15.20
N GLY A 137 -35.81 -13.40 -15.59
CA GLY A 137 -36.11 -13.73 -16.99
C GLY A 137 -35.89 -15.21 -17.32
N GLN A 138 -36.27 -15.61 -18.54
CA GLN A 138 -36.16 -16.97 -19.07
C GLN A 138 -35.41 -16.96 -20.40
N GLY A 139 -34.75 -18.08 -20.75
CA GLY A 139 -33.95 -18.18 -21.99
C GLY A 139 -32.68 -17.33 -22.00
N ILE A 140 -32.24 -16.83 -20.84
CA ILE A 140 -31.04 -16.01 -20.69
C ILE A 140 -29.79 -16.90 -20.60
N SER A 141 -28.76 -16.58 -21.39
CA SER A 141 -27.40 -17.10 -21.24
C SER A 141 -26.59 -16.20 -20.29
N TYR A 142 -25.61 -16.80 -19.59
CA TYR A 142 -24.83 -16.14 -18.55
C TYR A 142 -23.36 -16.44 -18.74
N HIS A 143 -22.53 -15.41 -18.86
CA HIS A 143 -21.09 -15.49 -18.91
C HIS A 143 -20.49 -14.63 -17.79
N TRP A 144 -19.62 -15.23 -16.98
CA TRP A 144 -18.92 -14.57 -15.89
C TRP A 144 -17.43 -14.48 -16.18
N ASP A 145 -16.85 -13.32 -15.86
CA ASP A 145 -15.42 -13.03 -15.93
C ASP A 145 -14.94 -12.58 -14.54
N PHE A 146 -13.87 -13.22 -14.05
CA PHE A 146 -13.30 -13.02 -12.73
C PHE A 146 -11.82 -12.68 -12.89
N GLU A 147 -11.52 -11.38 -12.99
CA GLU A 147 -10.17 -10.88 -13.23
C GLU A 147 -9.21 -11.39 -12.15
N GLY A 148 -8.27 -12.27 -12.50
CA GLY A 148 -7.33 -12.88 -11.53
C GLY A 148 -7.95 -13.87 -10.54
N GLY A 149 -9.21 -14.29 -10.75
CA GLY A 149 -9.88 -15.33 -9.99
C GLY A 149 -9.56 -16.74 -10.48
N ASN A 150 -9.83 -17.74 -9.65
CA ASN A 150 -9.85 -19.15 -10.01
C ASN A 150 -11.20 -19.78 -9.61
N PRO A 151 -12.02 -20.26 -10.57
CA PRO A 151 -11.81 -20.17 -12.02
C PRO A 151 -11.78 -18.72 -12.51
N ALA A 152 -11.18 -18.46 -13.68
CA ALA A 152 -11.11 -17.12 -14.25
C ALA A 152 -12.39 -16.71 -15.01
N THR A 153 -13.16 -17.68 -15.51
CA THR A 153 -14.46 -17.47 -16.16
C THR A 153 -15.42 -18.59 -15.79
N TYR A 154 -16.72 -18.37 -16.01
CA TYR A 154 -17.74 -19.42 -15.88
C TYR A 154 -18.94 -19.16 -16.79
N ASP A 155 -19.43 -20.19 -17.47
CA ASP A 155 -20.66 -20.14 -18.26
C ASP A 155 -21.79 -20.87 -17.53
N GLY A 156 -22.83 -20.13 -17.15
CA GLY A 156 -23.99 -20.68 -16.43
C GLY A 156 -24.61 -19.73 -15.40
N GLN A 157 -25.87 -20.01 -15.04
CA GLN A 157 -26.66 -19.14 -14.17
C GLN A 157 -26.10 -19.01 -12.74
N ASN A 158 -25.51 -20.09 -12.21
CA ASN A 158 -25.04 -20.17 -10.83
C ASN A 158 -23.53 -20.48 -10.81
N PRO A 159 -22.65 -19.48 -10.72
CA PRO A 159 -21.21 -19.71 -10.69
C PRO A 159 -20.78 -20.45 -9.40
N PRO A 160 -19.68 -21.20 -9.45
CA PRO A 160 -19.04 -21.73 -8.24
C PRO A 160 -18.48 -20.59 -7.38
N ASN A 161 -18.00 -20.92 -6.17
CA ASN A 161 -17.15 -19.99 -5.43
C ASN A 161 -15.87 -19.72 -6.23
N VAL A 162 -15.36 -18.50 -6.13
CA VAL A 162 -14.15 -18.04 -6.84
C VAL A 162 -13.07 -17.68 -5.82
N VAL A 163 -11.85 -18.15 -6.05
CA VAL A 163 -10.70 -17.91 -5.16
C VAL A 163 -9.73 -16.92 -5.80
N PHE A 164 -9.36 -15.88 -5.07
CA PHE A 164 -8.39 -14.87 -5.49
C PHE A 164 -7.15 -14.91 -4.59
N THR A 165 -5.97 -15.01 -5.21
CA THR A 165 -4.69 -15.18 -4.50
C THR A 165 -3.74 -13.99 -4.64
N ILE A 166 -3.93 -13.19 -5.68
CA ILE A 166 -3.11 -12.00 -5.97
C ILE A 166 -3.67 -10.83 -5.14
N PRO A 167 -2.83 -10.00 -4.48
CA PRO A 167 -3.31 -8.81 -3.79
C PRO A 167 -3.62 -7.67 -4.77
N GLY A 168 -4.73 -6.95 -4.55
CA GLY A 168 -5.19 -5.86 -5.43
C GLY A 168 -6.71 -5.68 -5.45
N GLU A 169 -7.19 -4.80 -6.33
CA GLU A 169 -8.59 -4.81 -6.76
C GLU A 169 -8.79 -5.83 -7.88
N HIS A 170 -9.92 -6.53 -7.89
CA HIS A 170 -10.31 -7.48 -8.93
C HIS A 170 -11.74 -7.21 -9.39
N LEU A 171 -11.96 -7.14 -10.71
CA LEU A 171 -13.29 -7.03 -11.30
C LEU A 171 -14.01 -8.39 -11.34
N LEU A 172 -15.29 -8.38 -10.97
CA LEU A 172 -16.25 -9.44 -11.21
C LEU A 172 -17.22 -8.93 -12.27
N LYS A 173 -17.31 -9.58 -13.43
CA LYS A 173 -18.25 -9.18 -14.49
C LYS A 173 -19.28 -10.28 -14.71
N LEU A 174 -20.54 -9.87 -14.85
CA LEU A 174 -21.62 -10.70 -15.35
C LEU A 174 -22.10 -10.11 -16.67
N THR A 175 -21.97 -10.87 -17.75
CA THR A 175 -22.62 -10.59 -19.03
C THR A 175 -23.78 -11.57 -19.23
N ILE A 176 -24.96 -11.05 -19.53
CA ILE A 176 -26.13 -11.84 -19.90
C ILE A 176 -26.58 -11.53 -21.32
N SER A 177 -27.24 -12.50 -21.97
CA SER A 177 -27.87 -12.28 -23.27
C SER A 177 -29.14 -13.13 -23.44
N ASN A 178 -30.15 -12.58 -24.11
CA ASN A 178 -31.36 -13.28 -24.54
C ASN A 178 -31.25 -13.85 -25.98
N GLY A 179 -30.07 -13.73 -26.60
CA GLY A 179 -29.81 -14.10 -28.01
C GLY A 179 -29.88 -12.94 -29.01
N PHE A 180 -30.42 -11.79 -28.61
CA PHE A 180 -30.63 -10.61 -29.48
C PHE A 180 -29.90 -9.38 -28.94
N GLU A 181 -30.03 -9.11 -27.64
CA GLU A 181 -29.29 -8.09 -26.90
C GLU A 181 -28.38 -8.72 -25.83
N SER A 182 -27.46 -7.92 -25.30
CA SER A 182 -26.59 -8.31 -24.19
C SER A 182 -26.39 -7.16 -23.21
N GLN A 183 -26.23 -7.50 -21.94
CA GLN A 183 -25.99 -6.52 -20.87
C GLN A 183 -24.88 -7.02 -19.95
N THR A 184 -23.91 -6.17 -19.67
CA THR A 184 -22.81 -6.44 -18.75
C THR A 184 -22.92 -5.53 -17.53
N ILE A 185 -22.76 -6.11 -16.33
CA ILE A 185 -22.59 -5.37 -15.07
C ILE A 185 -21.31 -5.81 -14.37
N GLU A 186 -20.75 -4.92 -13.54
CA GLU A 186 -19.48 -5.12 -12.86
C GLU A 186 -19.63 -4.96 -11.33
N GLY A 187 -18.81 -5.71 -10.60
CA GLY A 187 -18.56 -5.57 -9.18
C GLY A 187 -17.05 -5.59 -8.92
N LYS A 188 -16.64 -5.18 -7.71
CA LYS A 188 -15.22 -5.15 -7.30
C LYS A 188 -15.02 -5.85 -5.98
N ILE A 189 -13.93 -6.59 -5.86
CA ILE A 189 -13.40 -7.04 -4.57
C ILE A 189 -11.99 -6.51 -4.35
N THR A 190 -11.55 -6.45 -3.10
CA THR A 190 -10.18 -6.09 -2.74
C THR A 190 -9.55 -7.25 -1.98
N VAL A 191 -8.43 -7.75 -2.48
CA VAL A 191 -7.62 -8.78 -1.85
C VAL A 191 -6.43 -8.12 -1.17
N VAL A 192 -6.33 -8.30 0.14
CA VAL A 192 -5.21 -7.85 0.98
C VAL A 192 -4.11 -8.93 0.94
N PRO A 193 -2.81 -8.60 1.02
CA PRO A 193 -1.74 -9.61 1.03
C PRO A 193 -1.93 -10.73 2.06
N LEU A 194 -1.29 -11.87 1.80
CA LEU A 194 -1.15 -12.95 2.78
C LEU A 194 -0.38 -12.48 4.03
N LEU A 195 -0.49 -13.19 5.15
CA LEU A 195 0.23 -12.84 6.38
C LEU A 195 1.73 -13.02 6.17
N GLU A 196 2.51 -11.98 6.43
CA GLU A 196 3.95 -12.11 6.62
C GLU A 196 4.30 -11.80 8.08
N CYS A 197 5.23 -12.56 8.63
CA CYS A 197 5.66 -12.43 10.02
C CYS A 197 7.15 -12.11 10.04
N ASN A 198 7.49 -10.89 10.45
CA ASN A 198 8.86 -10.40 10.49
C ASN A 198 8.97 -9.24 11.50
N PHE A 199 10.17 -9.02 12.04
CA PHE A 199 10.48 -7.89 12.90
C PHE A 199 11.98 -7.62 12.92
N ASP A 200 12.35 -6.44 13.42
CA ASP A 200 13.72 -6.12 13.82
C ASP A 200 13.76 -5.41 15.17
N TRP A 201 14.92 -4.95 15.62
CA TRP A 201 15.04 -4.08 16.78
C TRP A 201 16.11 -2.99 16.61
N THR A 202 16.04 -2.01 17.48
CA THR A 202 17.09 -1.00 17.69
C THR A 202 17.46 -0.90 19.17
N VAL A 203 18.65 -0.39 19.45
CA VAL A 203 19.16 -0.12 20.81
C VAL A 203 19.55 1.35 20.93
N ALA A 204 19.68 1.85 22.17
CA ALA A 204 20.28 3.14 22.41
C ALA A 204 21.76 3.14 22.00
N VAL A 205 22.33 4.29 21.62
CA VAL A 205 23.75 4.40 21.24
C VAL A 205 24.68 3.95 22.38
N THR A 206 24.25 4.14 23.63
CA THR A 206 24.88 3.70 24.88
C THR A 206 24.87 2.18 25.09
N ASP A 207 24.10 1.44 24.31
CA ASP A 207 23.85 0.01 24.49
C ASP A 207 24.23 -0.78 23.22
N ASN A 208 24.89 -0.13 22.25
CA ASN A 208 25.40 -0.74 21.02
C ASN A 208 26.43 -1.88 21.24
N ASP A 209 26.95 -2.02 22.46
CA ASP A 209 27.80 -3.15 22.85
C ASP A 209 27.01 -4.38 23.33
N TYR A 210 25.67 -4.29 23.38
CA TYR A 210 24.74 -5.33 23.83
C TYR A 210 25.10 -5.92 25.21
N GLN A 211 25.75 -5.17 26.08
CA GLN A 211 25.98 -5.61 27.47
C GLN A 211 24.74 -5.36 28.33
N ALA A 212 24.45 -6.27 29.26
CA ALA A 212 23.39 -6.06 30.24
C ALA A 212 23.73 -4.89 31.21
N PRO A 213 22.75 -4.13 31.72
CA PRO A 213 21.36 -4.11 31.27
C PRO A 213 21.21 -3.38 29.92
N VAL A 214 20.42 -3.96 29.00
CA VAL A 214 20.16 -3.37 27.67
C VAL A 214 18.68 -3.46 27.31
N GLN A 215 18.20 -2.42 26.64
CA GLN A 215 16.83 -2.31 26.13
C GLN A 215 16.79 -2.45 24.60
N LEU A 216 16.00 -3.39 24.10
CA LEU A 216 15.68 -3.52 22.67
C LEU A 216 14.31 -2.89 22.40
N ASN A 217 14.27 -1.96 21.44
CA ASN A 217 13.04 -1.40 20.91
C ASN A 217 12.67 -2.17 19.64
N ILE A 218 11.62 -3.01 19.73
CA ILE A 218 11.17 -3.85 18.62
C ILE A 218 10.47 -3.01 17.56
N ILE A 219 10.75 -3.33 16.30
CA ILE A 219 10.11 -2.77 15.11
C ILE A 219 9.42 -3.94 14.40
N ASN A 220 8.09 -4.02 14.51
CA ASN A 220 7.33 -5.00 13.75
C ASN A 220 7.33 -4.66 12.25
N GLN A 221 7.49 -5.69 11.43
CA GLN A 221 7.53 -5.64 9.98
C GLN A 221 6.55 -6.66 9.38
N SER A 222 5.51 -7.06 10.14
CA SER A 222 4.50 -7.98 9.67
C SER A 222 3.59 -7.33 8.64
N ILE A 223 3.19 -8.10 7.63
CA ILE A 223 2.19 -7.69 6.65
C ILE A 223 0.89 -8.44 6.96
N SER A 224 -0.25 -7.75 6.91
CA SER A 224 -1.59 -8.31 7.13
C SER A 224 -1.85 -8.91 8.52
N ALA A 225 -0.98 -8.71 9.51
CA ALA A 225 -1.22 -9.11 10.89
C ALA A 225 -2.29 -8.22 11.56
N THR A 226 -3.24 -8.83 12.26
CA THR A 226 -4.26 -8.14 13.07
C THR A 226 -4.01 -8.28 14.57
N ASN A 227 -3.31 -9.34 14.99
CA ASN A 227 -2.92 -9.56 16.39
C ASN A 227 -1.48 -10.10 16.47
N TYR A 228 -0.83 -9.81 17.59
CA TYR A 228 0.56 -10.15 17.89
C TYR A 228 0.64 -10.90 19.23
N SER A 229 1.58 -11.82 19.35
CA SER A 229 1.94 -12.48 20.61
C SER A 229 3.45 -12.73 20.62
N TRP A 230 4.14 -12.07 21.54
CA TRP A 230 5.60 -12.15 21.67
C TRP A 230 6.01 -13.09 22.80
N SER A 231 7.07 -13.87 22.59
CA SER A 231 7.69 -14.68 23.62
C SER A 231 9.23 -14.62 23.58
N LEU A 232 9.83 -14.91 24.72
CA LEU A 232 11.27 -15.10 24.91
C LEU A 232 11.53 -16.56 25.32
N SER A 233 12.70 -17.08 24.99
CA SER A 233 13.18 -18.40 25.45
C SER A 233 13.18 -18.57 26.97
N ASP A 234 13.40 -17.49 27.71
CA ASP A 234 13.76 -17.50 29.13
C ASP A 234 13.39 -16.18 29.84
N GLY A 235 12.21 -15.63 29.53
CA GLY A 235 11.72 -14.41 30.18
C GLY A 235 10.25 -14.09 29.91
N THR A 236 9.75 -13.04 30.55
CA THR A 236 8.39 -12.50 30.38
C THR A 236 8.45 -11.14 29.68
N ILE A 237 7.49 -10.87 28.79
CA ILE A 237 7.34 -9.58 28.12
C ILE A 237 6.11 -8.89 28.72
N ASN A 238 6.27 -7.67 29.24
CA ASN A 238 5.20 -6.94 29.95
C ASN A 238 4.04 -6.53 29.03
N ASP A 239 4.31 -6.37 27.73
CA ASP A 239 3.33 -5.98 26.71
C ASP A 239 3.44 -6.92 25.49
N SER A 240 3.23 -8.21 25.72
CA SER A 240 3.39 -9.26 24.69
C SER A 240 2.35 -9.21 23.57
N ALA A 241 1.35 -8.33 23.65
CA ALA A 241 0.30 -8.16 22.63
C ALA A 241 0.50 -6.91 21.75
N SER A 242 1.38 -5.99 22.14
CA SER A 242 1.72 -4.81 21.33
C SER A 242 2.39 -5.19 20.02
N ALA A 243 2.16 -4.38 18.98
CA ALA A 243 2.91 -4.49 17.73
C ALA A 243 4.40 -4.23 17.96
N ASN A 244 4.77 -3.26 18.80
CA ASN A 244 6.15 -2.81 18.99
C ASN A 244 6.50 -2.81 20.50
N PRO A 245 6.70 -3.98 21.12
CA PRO A 245 7.04 -4.07 22.53
C PRO A 245 8.48 -3.61 22.82
N ILE A 246 8.73 -3.24 24.07
CA ILE A 246 10.08 -2.95 24.57
C ILE A 246 10.56 -4.15 25.39
N LEU A 247 11.71 -4.69 25.03
CA LEU A 247 12.33 -5.84 25.70
C LEU A 247 13.52 -5.38 26.55
N ASN A 248 13.57 -5.78 27.81
CA ASN A 248 14.64 -5.38 28.73
C ASN A 248 15.40 -6.63 29.19
N PHE A 249 16.71 -6.66 28.96
CA PHE A 249 17.58 -7.78 29.32
C PHE A 249 18.53 -7.34 30.43
N THR A 250 18.31 -7.85 31.65
CA THR A 250 19.11 -7.50 32.85
C THR A 250 20.30 -8.41 33.09
N SER A 251 20.45 -9.47 32.28
CA SER A 251 21.48 -10.50 32.43
C SER A 251 22.11 -10.82 31.06
N ALA A 252 23.35 -11.30 31.09
CA ALA A 252 23.99 -11.87 29.91
C ALA A 252 23.35 -13.22 29.55
N GLY A 253 23.21 -13.50 28.26
CA GLY A 253 22.53 -14.69 27.77
C GLY A 253 22.33 -14.70 26.26
N SER A 254 21.79 -15.78 25.73
CA SER A 254 21.41 -15.90 24.32
C SER A 254 19.90 -16.08 24.24
N TYR A 255 19.19 -15.01 23.92
CA TYR A 255 17.74 -14.93 23.99
C TYR A 255 17.13 -15.12 22.60
N THR A 256 16.18 -16.04 22.46
CA THR A 256 15.39 -16.17 21.23
C THR A 256 14.07 -15.43 21.38
N ILE A 257 13.94 -14.35 20.64
CA ILE A 257 12.72 -13.55 20.52
C ILE A 257 11.86 -14.21 19.44
N THR A 258 10.61 -14.54 19.78
CA THR A 258 9.64 -15.08 18.82
C THR A 258 8.42 -14.19 18.74
N LEU A 259 8.09 -13.77 17.52
CA LEU A 259 6.81 -13.19 17.19
C LEU A 259 5.88 -14.29 16.66
N THR A 260 4.70 -14.40 17.24
CA THR A 260 3.54 -15.08 16.66
C THR A 260 2.58 -13.99 16.18
N ALA A 261 2.31 -13.94 14.88
CA ALA A 261 1.33 -13.03 14.29
C ALA A 261 0.15 -13.83 13.72
N THR A 262 -1.05 -13.26 13.75
CA THR A 262 -2.24 -13.85 13.12
C THR A 262 -3.11 -12.78 12.46
N ASN A 263 -3.85 -13.18 11.43
CA ASN A 263 -4.86 -12.37 10.75
C ASN A 263 -6.29 -12.95 10.90
N GLY A 264 -6.46 -14.00 11.72
CA GLY A 264 -7.71 -14.73 11.90
C GLY A 264 -7.91 -15.93 10.96
N LYS A 265 -7.29 -15.92 9.78
CA LYS A 265 -7.28 -17.03 8.80
C LYS A 265 -6.05 -17.92 8.94
N GLU A 266 -4.90 -17.31 9.16
CA GLU A 266 -3.63 -17.98 9.38
C GLU A 266 -2.87 -17.38 10.56
N THR A 267 -1.92 -18.16 11.08
CA THR A 267 -0.99 -17.78 12.16
C THR A 267 0.41 -18.18 11.73
N LYS A 268 1.35 -17.24 11.82
CA LYS A 268 2.75 -17.43 11.42
C LYS A 268 3.69 -16.98 12.51
N ASN A 269 4.77 -17.74 12.69
CA ASN A 269 5.78 -17.47 13.69
C ASN A 269 7.10 -17.10 13.01
N PHE A 270 7.82 -16.13 13.58
CA PHE A 270 9.15 -15.74 13.16
C PHE A 270 10.02 -15.51 14.40
N SER A 271 11.27 -15.98 14.35
CA SER A 271 12.17 -15.94 15.49
C SER A 271 13.53 -15.38 15.10
N LYS A 272 14.10 -14.54 15.96
CA LYS A 272 15.48 -14.05 15.88
C LYS A 272 16.16 -14.24 17.23
N THR A 273 17.45 -14.57 17.23
CA THR A 273 18.26 -14.68 18.44
C THR A 273 19.09 -13.43 18.64
N VAL A 274 19.19 -12.96 19.88
CA VAL A 274 20.07 -11.86 20.30
C VAL A 274 20.98 -12.34 21.42
N THR A 275 22.26 -12.00 21.35
CA THR A 275 23.26 -12.32 22.39
C THR A 275 23.51 -11.08 23.22
N ILE A 276 23.28 -11.19 24.52
CA ILE A 276 23.52 -10.14 25.50
C ILE A 276 24.78 -10.50 26.29
N TYR A 277 25.73 -9.57 26.35
CA TYR A 277 27.04 -9.77 26.96
C TYR A 277 27.05 -9.37 28.45
N PRO A 278 28.00 -9.87 29.27
CA PRO A 278 28.18 -9.40 30.63
C PRO A 278 28.53 -7.92 30.70
N ASP A 279 28.04 -7.23 31.73
CA ASP A 279 28.46 -5.85 32.00
C ASP A 279 29.95 -5.79 32.31
N THR A 280 30.66 -4.92 31.59
CA THR A 280 32.08 -4.60 31.85
C THR A 280 32.23 -3.29 32.62
N ASN A 281 31.13 -2.56 32.83
CA ASN A 281 31.07 -1.17 33.26
C ASN A 281 31.99 -0.24 32.43
N LEU A 282 32.29 -0.61 31.19
CA LEU A 282 33.29 0.06 30.35
C LEU A 282 32.81 0.19 28.89
N TYR A 283 32.85 1.41 28.38
CA TYR A 283 32.81 1.67 26.94
C TYR A 283 34.22 1.63 26.35
N SER A 284 34.36 1.06 25.15
CA SER A 284 35.62 1.02 24.39
C SER A 284 35.38 1.50 22.97
N TYR A 285 36.07 2.58 22.59
CA TYR A 285 36.00 3.22 21.28
C TYR A 285 37.37 3.18 20.61
N GLU A 286 37.44 2.62 19.41
CA GLU A 286 38.70 2.47 18.69
C GLU A 286 38.82 3.45 17.52
N ASN A 287 40.05 3.85 17.22
CA ASN A 287 40.40 4.67 16.03
C ASN A 287 39.67 6.02 15.97
N VAL A 288 39.38 6.60 17.13
CA VAL A 288 38.81 7.95 17.26
C VAL A 288 39.84 8.96 16.73
N LYS A 289 39.43 9.78 15.76
CA LYS A 289 40.28 10.80 15.13
C LYS A 289 39.92 12.17 15.68
N LEU A 290 40.86 12.82 16.36
CA LEU A 290 40.66 14.17 16.91
C LEU A 290 41.58 15.18 16.22
N GLY A 291 40.97 16.14 15.54
CA GLY A 291 41.66 17.16 14.75
C GLY A 291 42.38 18.19 15.61
N ILE A 292 43.50 18.72 15.11
CA ILE A 292 44.11 19.94 15.67
C ILE A 292 43.15 21.14 15.54
N ASN A 293 43.44 22.26 16.20
CA ASN A 293 42.54 23.42 16.24
C ASN A 293 42.10 23.89 14.82
N SER A 294 43.02 23.94 13.86
CA SER A 294 42.71 24.32 12.47
C SER A 294 41.84 23.28 11.75
N ALA A 295 42.00 21.99 12.07
CA ALA A 295 41.23 20.89 11.46
C ALA A 295 39.77 20.89 11.93
N HIS A 296 39.54 21.29 13.19
CA HIS A 296 38.20 21.50 13.72
C HIS A 296 37.54 22.75 13.11
N GLN A 297 38.29 23.85 12.97
CA GLN A 297 37.79 25.11 12.37
C GLN A 297 37.49 24.98 10.86
N ASN A 298 38.30 24.23 10.10
CA ASN A 298 38.05 23.98 8.68
C ASN A 298 37.14 22.77 8.41
N ASN A 299 36.63 22.13 9.47
CA ASN A 299 35.73 20.97 9.43
C ASN A 299 36.28 19.69 8.79
N SER A 300 37.60 19.55 8.64
CA SER A 300 38.20 18.30 8.15
C SER A 300 38.29 17.20 9.22
N TYR A 301 38.51 17.57 10.49
CA TYR A 301 38.43 16.66 11.64
C TYR A 301 37.99 17.41 12.89
N GLY A 302 36.98 16.90 13.60
CA GLY A 302 36.55 17.50 14.86
C GLY A 302 37.56 17.34 15.99
N ALA A 303 37.74 18.38 16.81
CA ALA A 303 38.52 18.36 18.04
C ALA A 303 37.71 17.88 19.25
N PHE A 304 36.37 17.89 19.15
CA PHE A 304 35.44 17.64 20.24
C PHE A 304 34.89 16.22 20.13
N TYR A 305 34.71 15.55 21.27
CA TYR A 305 34.16 14.19 21.33
C TYR A 305 33.19 14.06 22.51
N SER A 306 32.13 13.30 22.28
CA SER A 306 31.21 12.85 23.32
C SER A 306 31.32 11.35 23.48
N THR A 307 31.73 10.89 24.65
CA THR A 307 31.73 9.46 24.96
C THR A 307 30.33 8.88 25.07
N LEU A 308 29.29 9.67 25.38
CA LEU A 308 27.90 9.18 25.43
C LEU A 308 27.25 9.07 24.05
N ALA A 309 27.60 9.97 23.12
CA ALA A 309 27.08 9.92 21.75
C ALA A 309 27.95 9.10 20.78
N ASN A 310 29.11 8.59 21.23
CA ASN A 310 30.13 7.93 20.41
C ASN A 310 30.44 8.72 19.12
N LYS A 311 30.65 10.04 19.26
CA LYS A 311 30.76 10.95 18.11
C LYS A 311 31.81 12.04 18.32
N VAL A 312 32.59 12.26 17.25
CA VAL A 312 33.47 13.42 17.04
C VAL A 312 32.66 14.56 16.39
N TYR A 313 32.88 15.80 16.82
CA TYR A 313 32.22 17.01 16.29
C TYR A 313 33.22 18.05 15.77
N SER A 314 33.06 18.43 14.51
CA SER A 314 33.67 19.61 13.89
C SER A 314 32.91 20.90 14.26
N VAL A 315 33.48 22.09 13.99
CA VAL A 315 32.89 23.36 14.46
C VAL A 315 31.46 23.58 13.95
N ASN A 316 31.15 23.16 12.73
CA ASN A 316 29.82 23.30 12.12
C ASN A 316 28.80 22.27 12.66
N GLU A 317 29.24 21.19 13.31
CA GLU A 317 28.34 20.18 13.87
C GLU A 317 27.94 20.49 15.33
N VAL A 318 28.67 21.38 16.00
CA VAL A 318 28.41 21.79 17.38
C VAL A 318 27.18 22.69 17.43
N ASN A 319 26.23 22.35 18.30
CA ASN A 319 24.99 23.11 18.49
C ASN A 319 24.47 22.97 19.94
N ASN A 320 23.38 23.66 20.27
CA ASN A 320 22.82 23.68 21.63
C ASN A 320 22.33 22.30 22.14
N GLN A 321 22.05 21.33 21.26
CA GLN A 321 21.59 20.00 21.65
C GLN A 321 22.77 19.07 22.03
N ASN A 322 23.91 19.19 21.35
CA ASN A 322 25.07 18.33 21.58
C ASN A 322 26.19 18.97 22.43
N SER A 323 26.20 20.30 22.62
CA SER A 323 27.26 21.00 23.36
C SER A 323 27.47 20.48 24.79
N GLY A 324 26.37 20.16 25.49
CA GLY A 324 26.41 19.62 26.85
C GLY A 324 26.77 18.13 26.95
N LEU A 325 26.89 17.42 25.81
CA LEU A 325 27.29 16.00 25.74
C LEU A 325 28.80 15.83 25.50
N ILE A 326 29.50 16.89 25.09
CA ILE A 326 30.94 16.85 24.81
C ILE A 326 31.70 16.79 26.14
N ASP A 327 32.48 15.72 26.32
CA ASP A 327 33.25 15.45 27.53
C ASP A 327 34.77 15.39 27.28
N ILE A 328 35.20 15.27 26.01
CA ILE A 328 36.61 15.26 25.60
C ILE A 328 36.85 16.32 24.52
N VAL A 329 37.86 17.17 24.74
CA VAL A 329 38.32 18.15 23.75
C VAL A 329 39.82 18.08 23.58
N PHE A 330 40.28 17.83 22.36
CA PHE A 330 41.70 17.83 22.00
C PHE A 330 42.11 19.21 21.45
N SER A 331 43.08 19.84 22.09
CA SER A 331 43.74 21.04 21.58
C SER A 331 45.13 20.69 21.05
N GLY A 332 45.31 20.86 19.75
CA GLY A 332 46.61 20.74 19.07
C GLY A 332 46.91 22.07 18.37
N LEU A 333 48.02 22.71 18.74
CA LEU A 333 48.31 24.08 18.29
C LEU A 333 48.58 24.20 16.79
N ASN A 334 49.28 23.22 16.21
CA ASN A 334 49.73 23.26 14.82
C ASN A 334 49.97 21.84 14.28
N SER A 335 50.22 21.74 12.97
CA SER A 335 50.45 20.47 12.25
C SER A 335 51.69 19.70 12.69
N SER A 336 52.64 20.34 13.36
CA SER A 336 53.87 19.74 13.91
C SER A 336 53.66 19.13 15.31
N PHE A 337 52.47 19.27 15.90
CA PHE A 337 52.13 18.73 17.23
C PHE A 337 53.14 19.16 18.33
N THR A 338 53.62 20.42 18.29
CA THR A 338 54.57 20.94 19.30
C THR A 338 53.92 21.20 20.66
N THR A 339 52.59 21.30 20.70
CA THR A 339 51.83 21.60 21.91
C THR A 339 50.46 20.94 21.78
N ASN A 340 50.26 19.87 22.56
CA ASN A 340 49.10 19.00 22.51
C ASN A 340 48.53 18.86 23.92
N LYS A 341 47.22 19.00 24.07
CA LYS A 341 46.57 18.94 25.38
C LYS A 341 45.11 18.55 25.24
N PHE A 342 44.64 17.63 26.06
CA PHE A 342 43.22 17.48 26.34
C PHE A 342 42.79 18.51 27.39
N VAL A 343 41.74 19.26 27.05
CA VAL A 343 41.25 20.41 27.81
C VAL A 343 39.80 20.19 28.22
N SER A 344 39.42 20.72 29.38
CA SER A 344 38.05 20.60 29.88
C SER A 344 37.05 21.33 28.95
N PRO A 345 35.93 20.71 28.55
CA PRO A 345 34.88 21.33 27.72
C PRO A 345 34.40 22.69 28.27
N SER A 346 34.36 22.83 29.59
CA SER A 346 33.97 24.06 30.30
C SER A 346 34.89 25.28 30.11
N VAL A 347 36.11 25.12 29.54
CA VAL A 347 37.09 26.22 29.37
C VAL A 347 37.75 26.25 27.99
N VAL A 348 37.11 25.67 26.97
CA VAL A 348 37.66 25.54 25.61
C VAL A 348 37.96 26.87 24.91
N SER A 349 37.28 27.95 25.30
CA SER A 349 37.52 29.30 24.78
C SER A 349 38.93 29.83 25.07
N ASN A 350 39.54 29.40 26.18
CA ASN A 350 40.94 29.70 26.51
C ASN A 350 41.95 29.06 25.54
N TYR A 351 41.48 28.15 24.67
CA TYR A 351 42.29 27.40 23.71
C TYR A 351 41.87 27.68 22.25
N GLY A 352 41.18 28.79 21.98
CA GLY A 352 40.84 29.23 20.61
C GLY A 352 39.67 28.49 19.95
N PHE A 353 38.82 27.84 20.75
CA PHE A 353 37.55 27.27 20.31
C PHE A 353 36.36 28.15 20.70
N LEU A 354 35.18 27.88 20.12
CA LEU A 354 33.94 28.51 20.57
C LEU A 354 33.47 27.91 21.91
N THR A 355 32.86 28.74 22.76
CA THR A 355 32.30 28.32 24.05
C THR A 355 31.16 27.32 23.84
N LEU A 356 31.20 26.21 24.59
CA LEU A 356 30.15 25.19 24.59
C LEU A 356 29.03 25.51 25.59
N THR A 357 27.78 25.49 25.13
CA THR A 357 26.59 25.68 25.98
C THR A 357 26.38 24.45 26.89
N ASN A 358 26.12 24.68 28.18
CA ASN A 358 25.93 23.62 29.20
C ASN A 358 27.11 22.64 29.33
N ALA A 359 28.32 23.09 28.98
CA ALA A 359 29.53 22.26 29.02
C ALA A 359 29.89 21.80 30.44
N GLN A 360 30.20 20.52 30.57
CA GLN A 360 30.66 19.94 31.83
C GLN A 360 32.19 20.03 31.97
N SER A 361 32.66 19.93 33.21
CA SER A 361 34.08 19.91 33.51
C SER A 361 34.68 18.51 33.33
N THR A 362 35.84 18.41 32.67
CA THR A 362 36.62 17.16 32.61
C THR A 362 38.05 17.40 33.06
N ILE A 363 38.48 16.67 34.08
CA ILE A 363 39.86 16.68 34.57
C ILE A 363 40.70 15.79 33.66
N PHE A 364 41.80 16.30 33.14
CA PHE A 364 42.76 15.54 32.33
C PHE A 364 44.15 15.52 32.95
N VAL A 365 44.76 14.34 33.02
CA VAL A 365 46.17 14.11 33.35
C VAL A 365 46.91 13.88 32.03
N ASN A 366 47.34 14.98 31.43
CA ASN A 366 48.02 15.04 30.14
C ASN A 366 49.43 14.44 30.21
N SER A 367 50.15 14.73 31.30
CA SER A 367 51.45 14.14 31.61
C SER A 367 51.44 13.51 32.99
N GLN A 368 51.24 12.19 33.05
CA GLN A 368 51.37 11.39 34.27
C GLN A 368 52.80 11.49 34.83
N GLU A 369 53.79 11.53 33.92
CA GLU A 369 55.22 11.68 34.20
C GLU A 369 55.62 13.02 34.82
N LEU A 370 54.77 14.05 34.76
CA LEU A 370 55.00 15.37 35.35
C LEU A 370 54.06 15.68 36.52
N CYS A 371 52.97 14.94 36.71
CA CYS A 371 51.89 15.34 37.61
C CYS A 371 52.25 15.29 39.10
N ASN A 372 53.29 14.52 39.48
CA ASN A 372 53.63 14.15 40.86
C ASN A 372 52.42 13.61 41.67
N CYS A 373 51.48 12.96 40.97
CA CYS A 373 50.16 12.59 41.48
C CYS A 373 49.99 11.09 41.79
N GLY A 374 51.09 10.32 41.74
CA GLY A 374 51.08 8.87 42.06
C GLY A 374 50.41 7.98 41.01
N LEU A 375 49.95 8.53 39.89
CA LEU A 375 49.37 7.76 38.78
C LEU A 375 50.48 7.18 37.88
N SER A 376 50.37 5.89 37.56
CA SER A 376 51.32 5.16 36.72
C SER A 376 50.60 4.21 35.75
N PHE A 377 49.56 4.69 35.07
CA PHE A 377 48.75 3.86 34.17
C PHE A 377 49.38 3.77 32.78
N THR A 378 49.79 2.57 32.39
CA THR A 378 50.59 2.32 31.19
C THR A 378 49.75 1.99 29.96
N VAL A 379 50.39 1.91 28.79
CA VAL A 379 49.77 1.40 27.56
C VAL A 379 49.36 -0.07 27.72
N ASN A 380 50.17 -0.88 28.42
CA ASN A 380 49.82 -2.28 28.68
C ASN A 380 48.57 -2.41 29.56
N ASP A 381 48.42 -1.53 30.57
CA ASP A 381 47.20 -1.49 31.40
C ASP A 381 45.98 -1.10 30.56
N PHE A 382 46.11 -0.14 29.64
CA PHE A 382 45.04 0.21 28.71
C PHE A 382 44.65 -0.97 27.81
N ASP A 383 45.62 -1.67 27.24
CA ASP A 383 45.39 -2.76 26.29
C ASP A 383 44.77 -3.98 27.00
N ALA A 384 45.21 -4.30 28.22
CA ALA A 384 44.64 -5.36 29.05
C ALA A 384 43.28 -5.00 29.69
N MET A 385 42.85 -3.74 29.66
CA MET A 385 41.61 -3.28 30.30
C MET A 385 40.36 -3.76 29.55
N ILE A 386 39.76 -4.85 30.02
CA ILE A 386 38.50 -5.44 29.51
C ILE A 386 37.25 -5.05 30.33
N ASN A 387 37.44 -4.35 31.46
CA ASN A 387 36.40 -3.83 32.35
C ASN A 387 36.97 -2.65 33.14
N ASP A 388 36.17 -1.98 33.96
CA ASP A 388 36.60 -0.76 34.64
C ASP A 388 37.61 -0.94 35.80
N ASN A 389 37.94 -2.18 36.21
CA ASN A 389 38.78 -2.45 37.38
C ASN A 389 40.11 -1.67 37.40
N PRO A 390 40.86 -1.53 36.28
CA PRO A 390 42.12 -0.79 36.26
C PRO A 390 41.97 0.73 36.48
N ILE A 391 40.80 1.31 36.19
CA ILE A 391 40.56 2.77 36.29
C ILE A 391 39.66 3.18 37.45
N LYS A 392 38.75 2.31 37.92
CA LYS A 392 37.71 2.67 38.89
C LYS A 392 38.24 3.21 40.22
N ASN A 393 39.41 2.74 40.66
CA ASN A 393 40.05 3.18 41.91
C ASN A 393 41.07 4.32 41.74
N LEU A 394 41.38 4.77 40.51
CA LEU A 394 42.37 5.82 40.28
C LEU A 394 41.91 7.18 40.84
N ILE A 395 42.82 7.88 41.51
CA ILE A 395 42.59 9.22 42.05
C ILE A 395 43.00 10.26 41.00
N ILE A 396 42.08 10.52 40.07
CA ILE A 396 42.28 11.51 39.00
C ILE A 396 41.86 12.89 39.54
N VAL A 397 42.86 13.75 39.78
CA VAL A 397 42.71 15.10 40.34
C VAL A 397 43.41 16.14 39.47
N ASN A 398 42.89 17.36 39.48
CA ASN A 398 43.46 18.47 38.73
C ASN A 398 44.69 19.04 39.47
N THR A 399 45.89 18.89 38.92
CA THR A 399 47.10 19.57 39.40
C THR A 399 47.70 20.41 38.26
N PRO A 400 48.36 21.55 38.54
CA PRO A 400 48.96 22.38 37.50
C PRO A 400 49.86 21.58 36.55
N SER A 401 50.70 20.69 37.11
CA SER A 401 51.59 19.83 36.35
C SER A 401 50.88 18.72 35.55
N ALA A 402 49.78 18.17 36.06
CA ALA A 402 48.95 17.22 35.32
C ALA A 402 48.35 17.84 34.03
N THR A 403 48.14 19.16 34.01
CA THR A 403 47.58 19.87 32.86
C THR A 403 48.63 20.41 31.86
N GLN A 404 49.92 20.11 32.03
CA GLN A 404 50.93 20.50 31.05
C GLN A 404 50.71 19.79 29.71
N ALA A 405 51.15 20.42 28.62
CA ALA A 405 51.01 19.85 27.28
C ALA A 405 51.92 18.62 27.12
N PHE A 406 51.44 17.60 26.42
CA PHE A 406 52.20 16.36 26.19
C PHE A 406 53.01 16.40 24.88
N GLY A 407 54.20 15.81 24.93
CA GLY A 407 55.09 15.66 23.78
C GLY A 407 54.73 14.49 22.86
N SER A 408 55.58 14.26 21.85
CA SER A 408 55.41 13.31 20.76
C SER A 408 55.78 11.85 21.07
N ASN A 409 56.08 11.51 22.33
CA ASN A 409 56.36 10.13 22.73
C ASN A 409 55.05 9.31 22.67
N LEU A 410 54.97 8.37 21.73
CA LEU A 410 53.80 7.54 21.46
C LEU A 410 54.19 6.05 21.37
N PRO A 411 53.26 5.11 21.67
CA PRO A 411 51.93 5.37 22.23
C PRO A 411 51.99 5.89 23.67
N ARG A 412 51.00 6.69 24.08
CA ARG A 412 50.86 7.18 25.47
C ARG A 412 49.41 7.18 25.93
N VAL A 413 49.19 7.11 27.24
CA VAL A 413 47.85 7.15 27.84
C VAL A 413 47.63 8.46 28.60
N ILE A 414 46.52 9.12 28.28
CA ILE A 414 45.97 10.27 29.02
C ILE A 414 44.84 9.77 29.91
N LEU A 415 44.92 10.00 31.22
CA LEU A 415 43.82 9.68 32.14
C LEU A 415 42.87 10.86 32.26
N PHE A 416 41.58 10.59 32.41
CA PHE A 416 40.57 11.64 32.62
C PHE A 416 39.45 11.23 33.57
N LYS A 417 38.81 12.24 34.16
CA LYS A 417 37.59 12.11 34.96
C LYS A 417 36.60 13.21 34.60
N THR A 418 35.42 12.82 34.16
CA THR A 418 34.30 13.71 33.83
C THR A 418 33.57 14.20 35.09
N GLN A 419 32.78 15.27 34.96
CA GLN A 419 32.02 15.87 36.06
C GLN A 419 30.98 14.92 36.66
N ASP A 420 30.37 14.05 35.84
CA ASP A 420 29.45 13.00 36.29
C ASP A 420 30.15 11.84 37.03
N GLY A 421 31.48 11.86 37.10
CA GLY A 421 32.29 10.97 37.93
C GLY A 421 33.00 9.85 37.18
N ARG A 422 32.60 9.57 35.93
CA ARG A 422 33.18 8.52 35.08
C ARG A 422 34.67 8.77 34.86
N LYS A 423 35.47 7.73 35.06
CA LYS A 423 36.91 7.73 34.79
C LYS A 423 37.16 7.10 33.43
N GLY A 424 38.23 7.52 32.77
CA GLY A 424 38.63 6.95 31.50
C GLY A 424 40.09 7.18 31.17
N ALA A 425 40.49 6.55 30.06
CA ALA A 425 41.81 6.57 29.52
C ALA A 425 41.73 6.79 27.99
N ILE A 426 42.67 7.57 27.44
CA ILE A 426 42.81 7.81 26.00
C ILE A 426 44.21 7.34 25.62
N LYS A 427 44.31 6.23 24.88
CA LYS A 427 45.57 5.75 24.30
C LYS A 427 45.78 6.42 22.95
N ILE A 428 46.68 7.39 22.90
CA ILE A 428 47.10 8.03 21.65
C ILE A 428 48.03 7.07 20.92
N LYS A 429 47.64 6.62 19.73
CA LYS A 429 48.40 5.69 18.88
C LYS A 429 49.29 6.41 17.88
N GLY A 430 48.87 7.56 17.38
CA GLY A 430 49.60 8.30 16.35
C GLY A 430 49.21 9.77 16.26
N MET A 431 50.14 10.60 15.80
CA MET A 431 49.96 12.00 15.40
C MET A 431 50.13 12.07 13.88
N ILE A 432 49.05 12.31 13.14
CA ILE A 432 49.04 12.30 11.68
C ILE A 432 49.23 13.74 11.19
N GLN A 433 50.38 14.01 10.57
CA GLN A 433 50.70 15.30 9.99
C GLN A 433 50.06 15.43 8.59
N ASN A 434 49.08 16.33 8.44
CA ASN A 434 48.39 16.59 7.17
C ASN A 434 48.03 18.09 7.04
N GLY A 435 49.01 18.96 7.29
CA GLY A 435 48.82 20.42 7.24
C GLY A 435 47.69 20.90 8.16
N LEU A 436 46.76 21.70 7.63
CA LEU A 436 45.61 22.20 8.39
C LEU A 436 44.59 21.11 8.75
N SER A 437 44.76 19.88 8.26
CA SER A 437 43.93 18.71 8.53
C SER A 437 44.66 17.62 9.32
N SER A 438 45.72 17.98 10.07
CA SER A 438 46.36 17.08 11.04
C SER A 438 45.39 16.62 12.14
N TYR A 439 45.57 15.39 12.61
CA TYR A 439 44.75 14.80 13.69
C TYR A 439 45.55 13.78 14.50
N ILE A 440 45.14 13.52 15.74
CA ILE A 440 45.58 12.33 16.48
C ILE A 440 44.65 11.15 16.23
N ASN A 441 45.20 9.94 16.16
CA ASN A 441 44.45 8.70 16.18
C ASN A 441 44.58 8.08 17.59
N CYS A 442 43.46 7.86 18.27
CA CYS A 442 43.43 7.31 19.63
C CYS A 442 42.34 6.26 19.83
N ASP A 443 42.54 5.41 20.84
CA ASP A 443 41.48 4.58 21.41
C ASP A 443 41.08 5.20 22.76
N ILE A 444 39.78 5.16 23.08
CA ILE A 444 39.20 5.75 24.29
C ILE A 444 38.47 4.64 25.04
N LYS A 445 38.82 4.43 26.31
CA LYS A 445 38.07 3.54 27.21
C LYS A 445 37.59 4.35 28.40
N VAL A 446 36.31 4.24 28.76
CA VAL A 446 35.69 5.06 29.82
C VAL A 446 34.62 4.27 30.55
N GLN A 447 34.44 4.53 31.84
CA GLN A 447 33.36 3.93 32.62
C GLN A 447 31.99 4.21 31.99
N LYS A 448 31.07 3.24 32.10
CA LYS A 448 29.64 3.47 31.89
C LYS A 448 29.08 4.38 32.99
N LYS A 449 27.83 4.81 32.82
CA LYS A 449 27.16 5.77 33.72
C LYS A 449 26.22 5.05 34.69
#